data_AF-A0A1B2F6F6-F1
#
_entry.id   AF-A0A1B2F6F6-F1
#
_cell.length_a   1.000
_cell.length_b   1.000
_cell.length_c   1.000
_cell.angle_alpha   90.00
_cell.angle_beta   90.00
_cell.angle_gamma   90.00
#
_symmetry.space_group_name_H-M   'P 1'
#
loop_
_entity.id
_entity.type
_entity.pdbx_description
1 polymer ?
#
loop_
_entity_poly.entity_id
_entity_poly.type
_entity_poly.pdbx_seq_one_letter_code
_entity_poly.pdbx_strand_id
1 'polypeptide(L)'
;MLAKHRWLNASLAMGSLLLAACNQKNFETLPPIPAEQLEVLGVQTPIKSVHFRDRDGEGLLVLSRTDGQATDAETEQEVDKVVLKATLYGRSADGDAFTSRWQIEQETSCPGLDLDVDFYTDVSDVSDLNKDGVAELTVASHAFCGGGIDPHDIAIEMREGQAVYSITGQSLITPAGEEPVGGEREDSASLKNAPQVLRDHMDAVWQQVYKRPWSEASPPNDEPTEDDVEVE
;
A
#
# COMPACT_ATOMS: atom_id res chain seq x y z
N MET A 1 23.24 56.13 60.96
CA MET A 1 22.39 54.93 61.15
C MET A 1 21.33 54.97 60.05
N LEU A 2 21.43 54.11 59.03
CA LEU A 2 20.53 54.07 57.87
C LEU A 2 19.50 52.95 58.08
N ALA A 3 18.23 53.30 58.20
CA ALA A 3 17.13 52.34 58.33
C ALA A 3 16.68 51.85 56.95
N LYS A 4 16.66 50.52 56.79
CA LYS A 4 16.15 49.79 55.62
C LYS A 4 14.62 49.73 55.69
N HIS A 5 13.92 50.11 54.63
CA HIS A 5 12.56 49.65 54.39
C HIS A 5 12.51 48.86 53.08
N ARG A 6 12.29 47.54 53.24
CA ARG A 6 11.86 46.60 52.20
C ARG A 6 10.33 46.62 52.19
N TRP A 7 9.72 46.89 51.04
CA TRP A 7 8.32 46.56 50.78
C TRP A 7 8.27 45.45 49.74
N LEU A 8 7.68 44.32 50.13
CA LEU A 8 7.31 43.23 49.23
C LEU A 8 5.97 43.56 48.60
N ASN A 9 5.92 43.65 47.27
CA ASN A 9 4.66 43.55 46.53
C ASN A 9 4.42 42.08 46.19
N ALA A 10 3.37 41.50 46.78
CA ALA A 10 2.87 40.18 46.44
C ALA A 10 1.91 40.32 45.25
N SER A 11 2.33 39.83 44.08
CA SER A 11 1.46 39.71 42.91
C SER A 11 0.85 38.31 42.90
N LEU A 12 -0.46 38.20 43.16
CA LEU A 12 -1.24 37.00 42.84
C LEU A 12 -1.47 36.96 41.33
N ALA A 13 -0.76 36.09 40.62
CA ALA A 13 -1.11 35.71 39.26
C ALA A 13 -2.05 34.49 39.33
N MET A 14 -3.33 34.73 39.05
CA MET A 14 -4.35 33.69 38.97
C MET A 14 -4.22 33.01 37.59
N GLY A 15 -3.47 31.92 37.55
CA GLY A 15 -3.29 31.10 36.35
C GLY A 15 -4.58 30.39 35.98
N SER A 16 -5.23 30.85 34.92
CA SER A 16 -6.31 30.13 34.25
C SER A 16 -5.69 29.08 33.33
N LEU A 17 -5.59 27.84 33.81
CA LEU A 17 -5.28 26.68 32.98
C LEU A 17 -6.52 26.36 32.14
N LEU A 18 -6.57 26.88 30.92
CA LEU A 18 -7.45 26.37 29.87
C LEU A 18 -6.93 24.98 29.47
N LEU A 19 -7.57 23.94 30.02
CA LEU A 19 -7.46 22.58 29.48
C LEU A 19 -8.18 22.58 28.13
N ALA A 20 -7.47 22.97 27.08
CA ALA A 20 -7.83 22.51 25.74
C ALA A 20 -7.72 20.99 25.77
N ALA A 21 -8.85 20.30 25.86
CA ALA A 21 -8.91 18.89 25.56
C ALA A 21 -8.49 18.76 24.09
N CYS A 22 -7.21 18.48 23.85
CA CYS A 22 -6.74 17.98 22.57
C CYS A 22 -7.47 16.65 22.38
N ASN A 23 -8.59 16.71 21.65
CA ASN A 23 -9.26 15.53 21.15
C ASN A 23 -8.30 14.97 20.07
N GLN A 24 -7.26 14.26 20.50
CA GLN A 24 -6.34 13.57 19.61
C GLN A 24 -7.21 12.60 18.82
N LYS A 25 -7.48 12.94 17.56
CA LYS A 25 -8.16 12.06 16.63
C LYS A 25 -7.20 10.89 16.41
N ASN A 26 -7.57 9.74 16.97
CA ASN A 26 -6.87 8.49 16.73
C ASN A 26 -7.24 7.97 15.35
N PHE A 27 -6.39 7.12 14.78
CA PHE A 27 -6.71 6.39 13.57
C PHE A 27 -7.98 5.55 13.76
N GLU A 28 -8.91 5.65 12.81
CA GLU A 28 -10.11 4.82 12.74
C GLU A 28 -10.43 4.48 11.28
N THR A 29 -10.81 3.23 11.02
CA THR A 29 -11.45 2.87 9.75
C THR A 29 -12.92 3.29 9.78
N LEU A 30 -13.39 3.84 8.67
CA LEU A 30 -14.74 4.37 8.51
C LEU A 30 -15.56 3.48 7.58
N PRO A 31 -16.91 3.57 7.61
CA PRO A 31 -17.76 2.88 6.65
C PRO A 31 -17.39 3.26 5.21
N PRO A 32 -17.50 2.34 4.23
CA PRO A 32 -17.24 2.62 2.83
C PRO A 32 -18.04 3.82 2.30
N ILE A 33 -17.43 4.58 1.39
CA ILE A 33 -18.08 5.70 0.70
C ILE A 33 -19.08 5.16 -0.34
N PRO A 34 -20.29 5.75 -0.47
CA PRO A 34 -21.27 5.37 -1.50
C PRO A 34 -20.69 5.48 -2.92
N ALA A 35 -21.11 4.59 -3.82
CA ALA A 35 -20.61 4.53 -5.20
C ALA A 35 -20.79 5.86 -5.94
N GLU A 36 -21.89 6.58 -5.70
CA GLU A 36 -22.18 7.86 -6.33
C GLU A 36 -21.14 8.93 -5.98
N GLN A 37 -20.56 8.87 -4.78
CA GLN A 37 -19.48 9.78 -4.39
C GLN A 37 -18.16 9.40 -5.05
N LEU A 38 -17.92 8.11 -5.32
CA LEU A 38 -16.73 7.65 -6.05
C LEU A 38 -16.81 8.04 -7.54
N GLU A 39 -17.99 7.96 -8.15
CA GLU A 39 -18.23 8.41 -9.53
C GLU A 39 -17.91 9.90 -9.70
N VAL A 40 -18.26 10.74 -8.71
CA VAL A 40 -17.91 12.18 -8.71
C VAL A 40 -16.39 12.41 -8.68
N LEU A 41 -15.62 11.47 -8.13
CA LEU A 41 -14.14 11.50 -8.15
C LEU A 41 -13.56 10.96 -9.46
N GLY A 42 -14.41 10.60 -10.43
CA GLY A 42 -14.00 9.97 -11.69
C GLY A 42 -13.68 8.48 -11.55
N VAL A 43 -14.04 7.86 -10.43
CA VAL A 43 -13.79 6.44 -10.15
C VAL A 43 -15.06 5.66 -10.42
N GLN A 44 -15.14 4.99 -11.58
CA GLN A 44 -16.33 4.22 -11.96
C GLN A 44 -16.37 2.84 -11.32
N THR A 45 -15.26 2.12 -11.32
CA THR A 45 -15.16 0.74 -10.80
C THR A 45 -13.87 0.57 -10.01
N PRO A 46 -13.86 0.98 -8.72
CA PRO A 46 -12.70 0.73 -7.88
C PRO A 46 -12.51 -0.78 -7.68
N ILE A 47 -11.26 -1.23 -7.72
CA ILE A 47 -10.88 -2.58 -7.29
C ILE A 47 -11.04 -2.69 -5.77
N LYS A 48 -10.53 -1.68 -5.04
CA LYS A 48 -10.62 -1.59 -3.58
C LYS A 48 -10.76 -0.12 -3.21
N SER A 49 -11.50 0.14 -2.14
CA SER A 49 -11.45 1.44 -1.46
C SER A 49 -11.40 1.24 0.04
N VAL A 50 -10.59 2.05 0.72
CA VAL A 50 -10.46 2.05 2.19
C VAL A 50 -10.71 3.46 2.68
N HIS A 51 -11.76 3.60 3.47
CA HIS A 51 -12.17 4.87 4.05
C HIS A 51 -11.71 4.92 5.50
N PHE A 52 -11.06 5.99 5.91
CA PHE A 52 -10.48 6.11 7.24
C PHE A 52 -10.42 7.57 7.70
N ARG A 53 -10.12 7.75 8.98
CA ARG A 53 -9.76 9.03 9.56
C ARG A 53 -8.50 8.87 10.39
N ASP A 54 -7.59 9.81 10.24
CA ASP A 54 -6.35 9.88 10.97
C ASP A 54 -6.14 11.30 11.53
N ARG A 55 -4.94 11.59 12.03
CA ARG A 55 -4.55 12.90 12.56
C ARG A 55 -4.65 14.01 11.51
N ASP A 56 -4.52 13.68 10.22
CA ASP A 56 -4.54 14.61 9.09
C ASP A 56 -5.94 14.76 8.48
N GLY A 57 -6.96 14.14 9.07
CA GLY A 57 -8.36 14.28 8.68
C GLY A 57 -8.93 12.99 8.09
N GLU A 58 -9.94 13.14 7.22
CA GLU A 58 -10.59 12.00 6.60
C GLU A 58 -9.89 11.66 5.28
N GLY A 59 -9.61 10.38 5.07
CA GLY A 59 -8.85 9.85 3.96
C GLY A 59 -9.59 8.72 3.27
N LEU A 60 -9.46 8.66 1.95
CA LEU A 60 -10.03 7.62 1.11
C LEU A 60 -8.94 7.12 0.15
N LEU A 61 -8.41 5.93 0.42
CA LEU A 61 -7.55 5.22 -0.52
C LEU A 61 -8.44 4.53 -1.56
N VAL A 62 -8.15 4.74 -2.84
CA VAL A 62 -8.83 4.07 -3.95
C VAL A 62 -7.81 3.40 -4.84
N LEU A 63 -8.00 2.11 -5.09
CA LEU A 63 -7.26 1.35 -6.09
C LEU A 63 -8.17 1.14 -7.30
N SER A 64 -7.69 1.47 -8.50
CA SER A 64 -8.42 1.26 -9.75
C SER A 64 -7.51 0.74 -10.85
N ARG A 65 -8.12 -0.01 -11.76
CA ARG A 65 -7.49 -0.52 -12.97
C ARG A 65 -8.24 0.00 -14.17
N THR A 66 -7.51 0.30 -15.24
CA THR A 66 -8.08 0.64 -16.54
C THR A 66 -7.35 -0.13 -17.62
N ASP A 67 -8.09 -0.97 -18.32
CA ASP A 67 -7.63 -1.65 -19.53
C ASP A 67 -7.81 -0.75 -20.75
N GLY A 68 -6.89 -0.83 -21.70
CA GLY A 68 -6.93 -0.04 -22.92
C GLY A 68 -5.87 -0.50 -23.92
N GLN A 69 -5.54 0.39 -24.84
CA GLN A 69 -4.53 0.16 -25.86
C GLN A 69 -3.50 1.29 -25.86
N ALA A 70 -2.29 0.99 -26.34
CA ALA A 70 -1.24 1.96 -26.60
C ALA A 70 -0.55 1.63 -27.94
N THR A 71 0.05 2.63 -28.57
CA THR A 71 0.88 2.40 -29.75
C THR A 71 2.29 2.03 -29.31
N ASP A 72 2.76 0.85 -29.70
CA ASP A 72 4.13 0.41 -29.47
C ASP A 72 5.11 1.29 -30.26
N ALA A 73 6.15 1.77 -29.57
CA ALA A 73 7.06 2.76 -30.13
C ALA A 73 8.00 2.19 -31.21
N GLU A 74 8.23 0.88 -31.22
CA GLU A 74 9.16 0.24 -32.16
C GLU A 74 8.46 -0.27 -33.41
N THR A 75 7.25 -0.82 -33.24
CA THR A 75 6.49 -1.50 -34.30
C THR A 75 5.34 -0.65 -34.86
N GLU A 76 4.99 0.44 -34.20
CA GLU A 76 3.81 1.27 -34.50
C GLU A 76 2.47 0.49 -34.45
N GLN A 77 2.47 -0.67 -33.78
CA GLN A 77 1.29 -1.51 -33.62
C GLN A 77 0.52 -1.12 -32.36
N GLU A 78 -0.80 -1.26 -32.40
CA GLU A 78 -1.63 -1.16 -31.19
C GLU A 78 -1.42 -2.41 -30.33
N VAL A 79 -1.11 -2.20 -29.06
CA VAL A 79 -0.82 -3.23 -28.07
C VAL A 79 -1.72 -3.06 -26.85
N ASP A 80 -1.98 -4.16 -26.14
CA ASP A 80 -2.78 -4.12 -24.92
C ASP A 80 -2.03 -3.35 -23.84
N LYS A 81 -2.80 -2.62 -23.03
CA LYS A 81 -2.29 -1.80 -21.94
C LYS A 81 -3.18 -1.93 -20.71
N VAL A 82 -2.55 -2.02 -19.55
CA VAL A 82 -3.19 -1.82 -18.25
C VAL A 82 -2.56 -0.63 -17.54
N VAL A 83 -3.42 0.20 -16.95
CA VAL A 83 -3.01 1.27 -16.02
C VAL A 83 -3.59 0.98 -14.65
N LEU A 84 -2.71 0.80 -13.67
CA LEU A 84 -3.05 0.74 -12.25
C LEU A 84 -2.91 2.12 -11.63
N LYS A 85 -3.92 2.55 -10.88
CA LYS A 85 -3.89 3.79 -10.11
C LYS A 85 -4.22 3.54 -8.64
N ALA A 86 -3.38 4.04 -7.76
CA ALA A 86 -3.67 4.14 -6.34
C ALA A 86 -3.72 5.62 -5.96
N THR A 87 -4.88 6.11 -5.55
CA THR A 87 -5.09 7.53 -5.22
C THR A 87 -5.52 7.64 -3.77
N LEU A 88 -4.81 8.47 -3.00
CA LEU A 88 -5.31 8.92 -1.71
C LEU A 88 -6.04 10.24 -1.90
N TYR A 89 -7.33 10.23 -1.63
CA TYR A 89 -8.12 11.45 -1.46
C TYR A 89 -8.19 11.82 0.02
N GLY A 90 -8.37 13.10 0.31
CA GLY A 90 -8.76 13.52 1.65
C GLY A 90 -9.59 14.79 1.70
N ARG A 91 -10.17 15.01 2.87
CA ARG A 91 -10.97 16.19 3.19
C ARG A 91 -10.78 16.61 4.65
N SER A 92 -11.00 17.90 4.92
CA SER A 92 -10.73 18.50 6.23
C SER A 92 -11.92 18.36 7.19
N ALA A 93 -13.15 18.47 6.69
CA ALA A 93 -14.37 18.32 7.46
C ALA A 93 -15.40 17.41 6.75
N ASP A 94 -16.27 16.81 7.55
CA ASP A 94 -17.37 16.00 7.05
C ASP A 94 -18.29 16.86 6.16
N GLY A 95 -18.50 16.42 4.92
CA GLY A 95 -19.29 17.14 3.92
C GLY A 95 -18.46 18.00 2.95
N ASP A 96 -17.17 18.19 3.20
CA ASP A 96 -16.27 18.74 2.19
C ASP A 96 -16.08 17.73 1.04
N ALA A 97 -15.79 18.26 -0.15
CA ALA A 97 -15.40 17.43 -1.28
C ALA A 97 -14.03 16.78 -1.03
N PHE A 98 -13.92 15.50 -1.36
CA PHE A 98 -12.63 14.82 -1.40
C PHE A 98 -11.73 15.43 -2.49
N THR A 99 -10.46 15.61 -2.15
CA THR A 99 -9.43 16.11 -3.08
C THR A 99 -8.23 15.17 -3.06
N SER A 100 -7.58 14.98 -4.22
CA SER A 100 -6.40 14.12 -4.30
C SER A 100 -5.25 14.72 -3.49
N ARG A 101 -4.71 13.91 -2.56
CA ARG A 101 -3.48 14.21 -1.81
C ARG A 101 -2.27 13.72 -2.59
N TRP A 102 -2.35 12.50 -3.12
CA TRP A 102 -1.33 11.92 -3.99
C TRP A 102 -1.92 10.79 -4.84
N GLN A 103 -1.19 10.44 -5.89
CA GLN A 103 -1.49 9.33 -6.79
C GLN A 103 -0.21 8.55 -7.12
N ILE A 104 -0.33 7.24 -7.22
CA ILE A 104 0.61 6.32 -7.86
C ILE A 104 -0.05 5.87 -9.16
N GLU A 105 0.70 5.88 -10.25
CA GLU A 105 0.25 5.40 -11.55
C GLU A 105 1.32 4.47 -12.13
N GLN A 106 0.91 3.26 -12.48
CA GLN A 106 1.76 2.25 -13.13
C GLN A 106 1.10 1.86 -14.44
N GLU A 107 1.80 2.06 -15.54
CA GLU A 107 1.38 1.65 -16.87
C GLU A 107 2.20 0.44 -17.32
N THR A 108 1.53 -0.56 -17.91
CA THR A 108 2.17 -1.74 -18.48
C THR A 108 1.51 -2.02 -19.82
N SER A 109 2.32 -2.03 -20.88
CA SER A 109 1.91 -2.38 -22.24
C SER A 109 2.54 -3.69 -22.69
N CYS A 110 1.83 -4.45 -23.53
CA CYS A 110 2.28 -5.77 -23.95
C CYS A 110 1.99 -6.08 -25.43
N PRO A 111 3.02 -6.26 -26.27
CA PRO A 111 2.84 -6.56 -27.69
C PRO A 111 2.34 -7.99 -27.92
N GLY A 112 1.01 -8.19 -27.84
CA GLY A 112 0.30 -9.38 -28.33
C GLY A 112 0.56 -10.68 -27.57
N LEU A 113 0.94 -10.59 -26.29
CA LEU A 113 1.12 -11.72 -25.38
C LEU A 113 0.11 -11.65 -24.22
N ASP A 114 0.26 -12.52 -23.21
CA ASP A 114 -0.57 -12.49 -22.02
C ASP A 114 -0.14 -11.32 -21.13
N LEU A 115 -1.08 -10.41 -20.88
CA LEU A 115 -0.93 -9.26 -20.00
C LEU A 115 -1.66 -9.54 -18.69
N ASP A 116 -0.91 -9.71 -17.60
CA ASP A 116 -1.46 -9.92 -16.25
C ASP A 116 -0.93 -8.87 -15.28
N VAL A 117 -1.80 -7.93 -14.93
CA VAL A 117 -1.47 -6.74 -14.15
C VAL A 117 -2.60 -6.47 -13.18
N ASP A 118 -2.32 -6.52 -11.89
CA ASP A 118 -3.31 -6.26 -10.84
C ASP A 118 -2.67 -5.83 -9.52
N PHE A 119 -3.51 -5.41 -8.58
CA PHE A 119 -3.15 -5.18 -7.19
C PHE A 119 -3.28 -6.45 -6.36
N TYR A 120 -2.36 -6.65 -5.43
CA TYR A 120 -2.55 -7.57 -4.31
C TYR A 120 -3.45 -6.93 -3.26
N THR A 121 -4.77 -6.97 -3.49
CA THR A 121 -5.79 -6.26 -2.69
C THR A 121 -5.89 -6.73 -1.24
N ASP A 122 -5.49 -7.95 -0.95
CA ASP A 122 -5.50 -8.57 0.37
C ASP A 122 -4.39 -8.02 1.29
N VAL A 123 -3.29 -7.51 0.72
CA VAL A 123 -2.18 -6.89 1.46
C VAL A 123 -2.05 -5.38 1.23
N SER A 124 -2.88 -4.81 0.35
CA SER A 124 -2.94 -3.37 0.09
C SER A 124 -3.99 -2.73 0.99
N ASP A 125 -3.59 -2.09 2.09
CA ASP A 125 -4.53 -1.54 3.08
C ASP A 125 -3.99 -0.29 3.79
N VAL A 126 -4.79 0.25 4.70
CA VAL A 126 -4.48 1.40 5.55
C VAL A 126 -4.44 0.96 7.01
N SER A 127 -3.38 1.34 7.72
CA SER A 127 -3.20 1.02 9.14
C SER A 127 -2.47 2.14 9.87
N ASP A 128 -2.49 2.12 11.21
CA ASP A 128 -1.63 2.94 12.08
C ASP A 128 -0.65 1.99 12.80
N LEU A 129 0.40 1.60 12.07
CA LEU A 129 1.38 0.59 12.43
C LEU A 129 2.19 1.03 13.65
N ASN A 130 2.60 2.30 13.66
CA ASN A 130 3.46 2.85 14.70
C ASN A 130 2.69 3.51 15.86
N LYS A 131 1.35 3.65 15.74
CA LYS A 131 0.43 4.20 16.75
C LYS A 131 0.64 5.67 17.04
N ASP A 132 1.08 6.45 16.06
CA ASP A 132 1.21 7.91 16.17
C ASP A 132 -0.05 8.67 15.70
N GLY A 133 -1.05 7.93 15.20
CA GLY A 133 -2.32 8.44 14.71
C GLY A 133 -2.29 8.93 13.26
N VAL A 134 -1.17 8.79 12.53
CA VAL A 134 -1.10 8.97 11.08
C VAL A 134 -1.25 7.62 10.42
N ALA A 135 -1.99 7.58 9.31
CA ALA A 135 -2.13 6.35 8.56
C ALA A 135 -0.88 6.04 7.72
N GLU A 136 -0.38 4.80 7.80
CA GLU A 136 0.46 4.19 6.79
C GLU A 136 -0.39 3.43 5.76
N LEU A 137 -0.23 3.80 4.49
CA LEU A 137 -0.98 3.26 3.36
C LEU A 137 -0.07 2.35 2.57
N THR A 138 -0.37 1.05 2.53
CA THR A 138 0.39 0.05 1.76
C THR A 138 -0.34 -0.27 0.46
N VAL A 139 0.37 -0.25 -0.65
CA VAL A 139 -0.12 -0.61 -1.98
C VAL A 139 0.86 -1.60 -2.59
N ALA A 140 0.38 -2.78 -2.97
CA ALA A 140 1.17 -3.81 -3.62
C ALA A 140 0.53 -4.20 -4.95
N SER A 141 1.33 -4.32 -6.00
CA SER A 141 0.90 -4.72 -7.34
C SER A 141 1.87 -5.69 -7.99
N HIS A 142 1.40 -6.36 -9.04
CA HIS A 142 2.24 -7.07 -9.97
C HIS A 142 1.98 -6.66 -11.41
N ALA A 143 2.98 -6.87 -12.26
CA ALA A 143 2.87 -6.72 -13.69
C ALA A 143 3.60 -7.84 -14.43
N PHE A 144 2.98 -8.34 -15.49
CA PHE A 144 3.53 -9.37 -16.34
C PHE A 144 3.10 -9.13 -17.79
N CYS A 145 4.05 -9.28 -18.71
CA CYS A 145 3.82 -9.33 -20.14
C CYS A 145 4.70 -10.45 -20.71
N GLY A 146 4.08 -11.58 -21.07
CA GLY A 146 4.82 -12.76 -21.51
C GLY A 146 3.90 -13.85 -22.04
N GLY A 147 4.48 -14.91 -22.60
CA GLY A 147 3.72 -16.05 -23.15
C GLY A 147 4.09 -17.38 -22.49
N GLY A 148 4.71 -17.33 -21.32
CA GLY A 148 5.29 -18.49 -20.63
C GLY A 148 5.19 -18.38 -19.12
N ILE A 149 6.03 -19.17 -18.45
CA ILE A 149 6.17 -19.14 -16.99
C ILE A 149 7.39 -18.27 -16.68
N ASP A 150 7.18 -16.96 -16.57
CA ASP A 150 8.23 -16.01 -16.19
C ASP A 150 7.84 -15.24 -14.93
N PRO A 151 8.83 -14.81 -14.12
CA PRO A 151 8.57 -13.97 -12.96
C PRO A 151 7.74 -12.72 -13.27
N HIS A 152 6.77 -12.41 -12.41
CA HIS A 152 6.04 -11.15 -12.48
C HIS A 152 6.85 -10.08 -11.76
N ASP A 153 6.89 -8.86 -12.31
CA ASP A 153 7.43 -7.72 -11.59
C ASP A 153 6.51 -7.41 -10.41
N ILE A 154 7.08 -7.18 -9.23
CA ILE A 154 6.36 -6.84 -8.00
C ILE A 154 6.78 -5.45 -7.56
N ALA A 155 5.80 -4.62 -7.24
CA ALA A 155 6.00 -3.32 -6.61
C ALA A 155 5.18 -3.27 -5.32
N ILE A 156 5.82 -2.91 -4.21
CA ILE A 156 5.17 -2.62 -2.93
C ILE A 156 5.60 -1.21 -2.53
N GLU A 157 4.64 -0.33 -2.31
CA GLU A 157 4.88 1.03 -1.84
C GLU A 157 4.03 1.31 -0.61
N MET A 158 4.67 1.78 0.45
CA MET A 158 4.00 2.28 1.65
C MET A 158 4.25 3.79 1.79
N ARG A 159 3.19 4.53 2.11
CA ARG A 159 3.25 5.97 2.34
C ARG A 159 2.75 6.33 3.74
N GLU A 160 3.49 7.21 4.40
CA GLU A 160 3.11 7.84 5.68
C GLU A 160 3.32 9.36 5.53
N GLY A 161 2.23 10.12 5.39
CA GLY A 161 2.33 11.55 5.05
C GLY A 161 3.11 11.77 3.75
N GLN A 162 4.30 12.37 3.85
CA GLN A 162 5.22 12.60 2.71
C GLN A 162 6.30 11.52 2.57
N ALA A 163 6.46 10.64 3.55
CA ALA A 163 7.43 9.57 3.50
C ALA A 163 6.94 8.47 2.55
N VAL A 164 7.86 7.94 1.73
CA VAL A 164 7.60 6.85 0.79
C VAL A 164 8.64 5.77 1.03
N TYR A 165 8.18 4.53 1.18
CA TYR A 165 9.00 3.34 1.40
C TYR A 165 8.62 2.31 0.34
N SER A 166 9.60 1.75 -0.37
CA SER A 166 9.28 0.83 -1.46
C SER A 166 10.15 -0.41 -1.49
N ILE A 167 9.56 -1.49 -2.00
CA ILE A 167 10.19 -2.73 -2.41
C ILE A 167 9.84 -2.92 -3.89
N THR A 168 10.84 -3.15 -4.73
CA THR A 168 10.67 -3.61 -6.11
C THR A 168 11.37 -4.94 -6.29
N GLY A 169 10.88 -5.80 -7.16
CA GLY A 169 11.47 -7.11 -7.34
C GLY A 169 10.71 -7.96 -8.33
N GLN A 170 11.00 -9.26 -8.34
CA GLN A 170 10.27 -10.22 -9.16
C GLN A 170 9.71 -11.35 -8.31
N SER A 171 8.60 -11.95 -8.75
CA SER A 171 8.05 -13.14 -8.11
C SER A 171 9.01 -14.33 -8.25
N LEU A 172 9.19 -15.11 -7.21
CA LEU A 172 9.86 -16.39 -7.24
C LEU A 172 8.97 -17.45 -7.87
N ILE A 173 9.51 -18.13 -8.87
CA ILE A 173 8.91 -19.30 -9.51
C ILE A 173 9.80 -20.51 -9.27
N THR A 174 9.22 -21.69 -9.08
CA THR A 174 9.96 -22.95 -8.97
C THR A 174 9.30 -24.00 -9.85
N PRO A 175 9.65 -24.05 -11.15
CA PRO A 175 9.12 -25.06 -12.06
C PRO A 175 9.59 -26.46 -11.65
N ALA A 176 8.78 -27.48 -11.94
CA ALA A 176 9.08 -28.86 -11.55
C ALA A 176 10.34 -29.39 -12.27
N GLY A 177 11.35 -29.77 -11.50
CA GLY A 177 12.62 -30.28 -12.05
C GLY A 177 13.58 -29.20 -12.55
N GLU A 178 13.28 -27.93 -12.32
CA GLU A 178 14.14 -26.79 -12.68
C GLU A 178 14.56 -25.99 -11.43
N GLU A 179 15.63 -25.22 -11.57
CA GLU A 179 16.07 -24.31 -10.50
C GLU A 179 15.08 -23.14 -10.36
N PRO A 180 14.89 -22.59 -9.14
CA PRO A 180 14.06 -21.42 -8.95
C PRO A 180 14.55 -20.21 -9.77
N VAL A 181 13.61 -19.46 -10.32
CA VAL A 181 13.86 -18.24 -11.11
C VAL A 181 13.09 -17.07 -10.49
N GLY A 182 13.71 -15.88 -10.46
CA GLY A 182 13.12 -14.69 -9.87
C GLY A 182 13.31 -14.62 -8.35
N GLY A 183 12.50 -13.81 -7.68
CA GLY A 183 12.57 -13.60 -6.23
C GLY A 183 13.57 -12.52 -5.81
N GLU A 184 14.22 -11.85 -6.76
CA GLU A 184 15.04 -10.68 -6.48
C GLU A 184 14.20 -9.59 -5.83
N ARG A 185 14.83 -8.88 -4.90
CA ARG A 185 14.21 -7.83 -4.10
C ARG A 185 15.16 -6.68 -3.91
N GLU A 186 14.68 -5.47 -4.16
CA GLU A 186 15.38 -4.23 -3.91
C GLU A 186 14.55 -3.30 -3.00
N ASP A 187 15.14 -2.98 -1.85
CA ASP A 187 14.56 -2.04 -0.89
C ASP A 187 15.07 -0.63 -1.14
N SER A 188 14.15 0.34 -1.10
CA SER A 188 14.49 1.76 -1.18
C SER A 188 15.42 2.19 -0.03
N ALA A 189 16.19 3.26 -0.27
CA ALA A 189 17.05 3.84 0.77
C ALA A 189 16.23 4.34 1.98
N SER A 190 15.00 4.82 1.77
CA SER A 190 14.09 5.23 2.85
C SER A 190 13.62 4.04 3.67
N LEU A 191 13.29 2.90 3.04
CA LEU A 191 12.85 1.69 3.73
C LEU A 191 13.97 1.11 4.62
N LYS A 192 15.20 1.02 4.08
CA LYS A 192 16.38 0.56 4.83
C LYS A 192 16.57 1.34 6.14
N ASN A 193 16.24 2.63 6.14
CA ASN A 193 16.37 3.53 7.29
C ASN A 193 15.07 3.77 8.07
N ALA A 194 13.97 3.11 7.72
CA ALA A 194 12.66 3.32 8.34
C ALA A 194 12.61 2.82 9.81
N PRO A 195 11.61 3.21 10.61
CA PRO A 195 11.33 2.55 11.89
C PRO A 195 11.20 1.03 11.72
N GLN A 196 11.60 0.26 12.74
CA GLN A 196 11.59 -1.21 12.66
C GLN A 196 10.21 -1.77 12.33
N VAL A 197 9.15 -1.23 12.94
CA VAL A 197 7.76 -1.66 12.71
C VAL A 197 7.34 -1.52 11.24
N LEU A 198 7.83 -0.47 10.55
CA LEU A 198 7.55 -0.24 9.13
C LEU A 198 8.31 -1.23 8.24
N ARG A 199 9.58 -1.53 8.59
CA ARG A 199 10.35 -2.56 7.89
C ARG A 199 9.72 -3.94 8.05
N ASP A 200 9.35 -4.31 9.28
CA ASP A 200 8.74 -5.61 9.58
C ASP A 200 7.43 -5.81 8.81
N HIS A 201 6.61 -4.76 8.72
CA HIS A 201 5.39 -4.77 7.92
C HIS A 201 5.68 -4.99 6.44
N MET A 202 6.59 -4.19 5.85
CA MET A 202 6.94 -4.31 4.44
C MET A 202 7.58 -5.68 4.11
N ASP A 203 8.37 -6.24 5.03
CA ASP A 203 8.89 -7.59 4.93
C ASP A 203 7.77 -8.64 4.93
N ALA A 204 6.79 -8.50 5.83
CA ALA A 204 5.66 -9.41 5.92
C ALA A 204 4.76 -9.35 4.67
N VAL A 205 4.58 -8.16 4.08
CA VAL A 205 3.86 -7.99 2.82
C VAL A 205 4.62 -8.69 1.69
N TRP A 206 5.94 -8.47 1.56
CA TRP A 206 6.77 -9.16 0.57
C TRP A 206 6.65 -10.68 0.68
N GLN A 207 6.77 -11.23 1.89
CA GLN A 207 6.68 -12.68 2.12
C GLN A 207 5.33 -13.28 1.69
N GLN A 208 4.25 -12.49 1.70
CA GLN A 208 2.92 -12.93 1.26
C GLN A 208 2.76 -12.91 -0.27
N VAL A 209 3.49 -12.05 -0.97
CA VAL A 209 3.28 -11.82 -2.41
C VAL A 209 4.37 -12.38 -3.31
N TYR A 210 5.60 -12.54 -2.81
CA TYR A 210 6.74 -12.86 -3.69
C TYR A 210 6.68 -14.24 -4.33
N LYS A 211 5.77 -15.14 -3.93
CA LYS A 211 5.55 -16.43 -4.61
C LYS A 211 4.26 -16.46 -5.44
N ARG A 212 3.50 -15.36 -5.46
CA ARG A 212 2.25 -15.22 -6.21
C ARG A 212 2.55 -14.62 -7.60
N PRO A 213 1.69 -14.89 -8.60
CA PRO A 213 0.46 -15.70 -8.54
C PRO A 213 0.70 -17.23 -8.53
N TRP A 214 1.96 -17.67 -8.69
CA TRP A 214 2.34 -19.07 -8.94
C TRP A 214 2.14 -20.05 -7.78
N SER A 215 1.96 -19.57 -6.54
CA SER A 215 1.78 -20.43 -5.36
C SER A 215 0.50 -21.27 -5.37
N GLU A 216 -0.44 -21.04 -6.30
CA GLU A 216 -1.62 -21.89 -6.51
C GLU A 216 -1.46 -22.88 -7.68
N ALA A 217 -0.39 -22.79 -8.48
CA ALA A 217 -0.22 -23.58 -9.70
C ALA A 217 0.52 -24.93 -9.50
N SER A 218 1.09 -25.16 -8.32
CA SER A 218 1.71 -26.45 -7.99
C SER A 218 0.76 -27.25 -7.10
N PRO A 219 0.15 -28.36 -7.58
CA PRO A 219 -0.47 -29.30 -6.66
C PRO A 219 0.59 -29.78 -5.67
N PRO A 220 0.21 -30.12 -4.42
CA PRO A 220 1.14 -30.77 -3.51
C PRO A 220 1.70 -32.01 -4.23
N ASN A 221 3.03 -32.18 -4.19
CA ASN A 221 3.67 -33.44 -4.54
C ASN A 221 3.21 -34.49 -3.51
N ASP A 222 2.02 -35.06 -3.73
CA ASP A 222 1.64 -36.34 -3.18
C ASP A 222 2.34 -37.41 -4.04
N GLU A 223 3.67 -37.50 -3.93
CA GLU A 223 4.32 -38.75 -4.27
C GLU A 223 4.03 -39.73 -3.12
N PRO A 224 3.24 -40.79 -3.33
CA PRO A 224 3.18 -41.85 -2.35
C PRO A 224 4.57 -42.48 -2.28
N THR A 225 5.19 -42.42 -1.11
CA THR A 225 6.35 -43.25 -0.80
C THR A 225 5.93 -44.71 -0.99
N GLU A 226 6.48 -45.37 -2.01
CA GLU A 226 6.38 -46.81 -2.23
C GLU A 226 7.07 -47.56 -1.09
N ASP A 227 6.46 -47.60 0.10
CA ASP A 227 6.90 -48.47 1.21
C ASP A 227 5.74 -49.03 2.06
N ASP A 228 4.48 -48.69 1.77
CA ASP A 228 3.31 -49.37 2.36
C ASP A 228 2.82 -50.52 1.45
N VAL A 229 3.73 -51.44 1.12
CA VAL A 229 3.36 -52.81 0.71
C VAL A 229 3.54 -53.69 1.94
N GLU A 230 2.55 -53.64 2.85
CA GLU A 230 2.40 -54.70 3.85
C GLU A 230 2.08 -56.01 3.13
N VAL A 231 3.01 -56.95 3.24
CA VAL A 231 2.87 -58.35 2.83
C VAL A 231 1.97 -59.04 3.86
N GLU A 232 0.78 -59.47 3.44
CA GLU A 232 0.03 -60.57 4.09
C GLU A 232 0.74 -61.92 3.90
#